data_AF-A0A943EF41-F1
#
_entry.id   AF-A0A943EF41-F1
#
_cell.length_a   1.000
_cell.length_b   1.000
_cell.length_c   1.000
_cell.angle_alpha   90.00
_cell.angle_beta   90.00
_cell.angle_gamma   90.00
#
_symmetry.space_group_name_H-M   'P 1'
#
loop_
_entity.id
_entity.type
_entity.pdbx_description
1 polymer ?
#
loop_
_entity_poly.entity_id
_entity_poly.type
_entity_poly.pdbx_seq_one_letter_code
_entity_poly.pdbx_strand_id
1 'polypeptide(L)'
;MDLQKMLEKLALSAQEALQSAMSIAGEAKAGTVEPIHMLAALLSSGEHNIDAIVKRLGADPKLLREEVQAEIDRMPKVEGGGIMGMTAPSMALVSLLDKAVKIAEKLGDSYATSEHLLIALSEENDAAGKILNNAGINKNDIEKAYEELRGDTRVTDQQSKTEFEVLDQYGNNLTKAAREGKLDPVIGRNEEIRRTIQVLSRRTKNNPVLIGEPGTGKTAIVEGLAQRIVAGDVPSSLQDRELIALDLPSMLAGAKYRGEFEDRLKAVLREVKESDGQIILFIDELHTIVGAGSSGDSSMDAGNML
;
A
#
# COMPACT_ATOMS: atom_id res chain seq x y z
N MET A 1 26.77 -1.05 13.44
CA MET A 1 26.50 -2.39 13.99
C MET A 1 27.07 -3.45 13.02
N ASP A 2 27.29 -4.72 13.37
CA ASP A 2 27.68 -5.73 12.36
C ASP A 2 26.50 -6.05 11.44
N LEU A 3 26.73 -6.34 10.16
CA LEU A 3 25.69 -6.45 9.12
C LEU A 3 24.62 -7.46 9.50
N GLN A 4 25.01 -8.59 10.07
CA GLN A 4 24.10 -9.65 10.48
C GLN A 4 23.10 -9.17 11.55
N LYS A 5 23.55 -8.34 12.50
CA LYS A 5 22.67 -7.74 13.52
C LYS A 5 21.77 -6.62 12.96
N MET A 6 22.19 -5.95 11.89
CA MET A 6 21.33 -4.97 11.19
C MET A 6 20.18 -5.67 10.49
N LEU A 7 20.44 -6.81 9.84
CA LEU A 7 19.41 -7.59 9.17
C LEU A 7 18.32 -8.09 10.13
N GLU A 8 18.69 -8.45 11.36
CA GLU A 8 17.74 -8.81 12.43
C GLU A 8 16.84 -7.64 12.87
N LYS A 9 17.27 -6.40 12.64
CA LYS A 9 16.53 -5.16 12.94
C LYS A 9 15.74 -4.61 11.76
N LEU A 10 15.74 -5.30 10.63
CA LEU A 10 14.87 -4.99 9.50
C LEU A 10 13.56 -5.75 9.61
N ALA A 11 12.45 -5.06 9.34
CA ALA A 11 11.15 -5.68 9.11
C ALA A 11 11.17 -6.46 7.78
N LEU A 12 10.18 -7.32 7.56
CA LEU A 12 10.09 -8.15 6.37
C LEU A 12 10.16 -7.33 5.07
N SER A 13 9.44 -6.20 4.99
CA SER A 13 9.44 -5.32 3.81
C SER A 13 10.84 -4.77 3.48
N ALA A 14 11.58 -4.33 4.49
CA ALA A 14 12.95 -3.86 4.32
C ALA A 14 13.92 -5.00 3.93
N GLN A 15 13.70 -6.23 4.40
CA GLN A 15 14.48 -7.40 3.98
C GLN A 15 14.21 -7.76 2.52
N GLU A 16 12.95 -7.76 2.10
CA GLU A 16 12.53 -7.99 0.71
C GLU A 16 13.10 -6.91 -0.22
N ALA A 17 13.07 -5.64 0.20
CA ALA A 17 13.68 -4.53 -0.54
C ALA A 17 15.20 -4.71 -0.69
N LEU A 18 15.89 -5.13 0.37
CA LEU A 18 17.34 -5.42 0.30
C LEU A 18 17.65 -6.57 -0.65
N GLN A 19 16.86 -7.65 -0.62
CA GLN A 19 17.03 -8.77 -1.54
C GLN A 19 16.81 -8.34 -2.99
N SER A 20 15.77 -7.54 -3.24
CA SER A 20 15.48 -6.98 -4.56
C SER A 20 16.63 -6.07 -5.04
N ALA A 21 17.17 -5.20 -4.16
CA ALA A 21 18.31 -4.35 -4.48
C ALA A 21 19.56 -5.16 -4.90
N MET A 22 19.81 -6.30 -4.23
CA MET A 22 20.88 -7.22 -4.64
C MET A 22 20.64 -7.82 -6.02
N SER A 23 19.39 -8.18 -6.36
CA SER A 23 19.02 -8.67 -7.70
C SER A 23 19.25 -7.60 -8.76
N ILE A 24 18.74 -6.38 -8.52
CA ILE A 24 18.87 -5.24 -9.44
C ILE A 24 20.35 -4.93 -9.70
N ALA A 25 21.20 -4.91 -8.67
CA ALA A 25 22.63 -4.70 -8.82
C ALA A 25 23.31 -5.82 -9.65
N GLY A 26 22.89 -7.07 -9.44
CA GLY A 26 23.37 -8.21 -10.23
C GLY A 26 22.99 -8.11 -11.71
N GLU A 27 21.73 -7.77 -12.00
CA GLU A 27 21.21 -7.55 -13.36
C GLU A 27 21.91 -6.37 -14.06
N ALA A 28 22.16 -5.29 -13.32
CA ALA A 28 22.92 -4.14 -13.80
C ALA A 28 24.43 -4.43 -14.00
N LYS A 29 24.91 -5.59 -13.55
CA LYS A 29 26.34 -5.96 -13.50
C LYS A 29 27.17 -4.95 -12.71
N ALA A 30 26.61 -4.41 -11.63
CA ALA A 30 27.30 -3.52 -10.73
C ALA A 30 28.36 -4.30 -9.91
N GLY A 31 29.50 -3.67 -9.63
CA GLY A 31 30.55 -4.28 -8.79
C GLY A 31 30.15 -4.44 -7.32
N THR A 32 29.24 -3.60 -6.84
CA THR A 32 28.73 -3.54 -5.47
C THR A 32 27.26 -3.13 -5.47
N VAL A 33 26.51 -3.54 -4.45
CA VAL A 33 25.14 -3.07 -4.23
C VAL A 33 25.20 -1.70 -3.57
N GLU A 34 24.90 -0.67 -4.35
CA GLU A 34 24.84 0.73 -3.94
C GLU A 34 23.44 1.19 -3.50
N PRO A 35 23.32 2.31 -2.74
CA PRO A 35 22.04 2.90 -2.33
C PRO A 35 21.06 3.17 -3.48
N ILE A 36 21.54 3.45 -4.69
CA ILE A 36 20.67 3.65 -5.87
C ILE A 36 19.87 2.39 -6.23
N HIS A 37 20.42 1.19 -6.02
CA HIS A 37 19.68 -0.07 -6.24
C HIS A 37 18.65 -0.30 -5.14
N MET A 38 18.92 0.16 -3.92
CA MET A 38 17.92 0.15 -2.84
C MET A 38 16.76 1.08 -3.19
N LEU A 39 17.04 2.29 -3.66
CA LEU A 39 15.98 3.19 -4.13
C LEU A 39 15.16 2.56 -5.28
N ALA A 40 15.82 1.93 -6.26
CA ALA A 40 15.14 1.23 -7.34
C ALA A 40 14.23 0.11 -6.82
N ALA A 41 14.71 -0.68 -5.85
CA ALA A 41 13.95 -1.75 -5.22
C ALA A 41 12.71 -1.21 -4.49
N LEU A 42 12.86 -0.16 -3.68
CA LEU A 42 11.74 0.46 -2.96
C LEU A 42 10.69 1.03 -3.91
N LEU A 43 11.10 1.68 -5.00
CA LEU A 43 10.16 2.22 -5.96
C LEU A 43 9.47 1.13 -6.79
N SER A 44 10.09 -0.04 -6.95
CA SER A 44 9.58 -1.14 -7.77
C SER A 44 8.92 -2.25 -6.96
N SER A 45 8.89 -2.15 -5.63
CA SER A 45 8.32 -3.16 -4.72
C SER A 45 6.82 -3.35 -4.92
N GLY A 46 6.14 -2.34 -5.47
CA GLY A 46 4.69 -2.31 -5.56
C GLY A 46 4.02 -2.03 -4.22
N GLU A 47 4.78 -1.67 -3.19
CA GLU A 47 4.20 -1.27 -1.91
C GLU A 47 3.48 0.08 -2.04
N HIS A 48 2.22 0.11 -1.63
CA HIS A 48 1.33 1.28 -1.78
C HIS A 48 1.77 2.48 -0.92
N ASN A 49 2.39 2.24 0.24
CA ASN A 49 2.96 3.24 1.15
C ASN A 49 4.01 4.15 0.48
N ILE A 50 4.98 3.57 -0.27
CA ILE A 50 6.04 4.32 -0.95
C ILE A 50 5.44 5.17 -2.05
N ASP A 51 4.56 4.59 -2.88
CA ASP A 51 3.87 5.32 -3.94
C ASP A 51 2.97 6.44 -3.39
N ALA A 52 2.30 6.20 -2.25
CA ALA A 52 1.45 7.20 -1.58
C ALA A 52 2.28 8.36 -1.03
N ILE A 53 3.41 8.08 -0.36
CA ILE A 53 4.34 9.11 0.13
C ILE A 53 4.86 9.94 -1.05
N VAL A 54 5.37 9.30 -2.10
CA VAL A 54 5.91 10.00 -3.29
C VAL A 54 4.85 10.90 -3.94
N LYS A 55 3.64 10.40 -4.16
CA LYS A 55 2.52 11.18 -4.72
C LYS A 55 2.10 12.34 -3.83
N ARG A 56 2.03 12.13 -2.51
CA ARG A 56 1.65 13.18 -1.53
C ARG A 56 2.66 14.33 -1.51
N LEU A 57 3.93 14.02 -1.75
CA LEU A 57 5.00 15.01 -1.89
C LEU A 57 5.02 15.71 -3.25
N GLY A 58 4.06 15.39 -4.14
CA GLY A 58 3.90 16.03 -5.45
C GLY A 58 4.83 15.49 -6.54
N ALA A 59 5.55 14.40 -6.27
CA ALA A 59 6.39 13.72 -7.24
C ALA A 59 5.60 12.63 -7.98
N ASP A 60 5.97 12.37 -9.24
CA ASP A 60 5.43 11.26 -10.02
C ASP A 60 6.31 10.01 -9.81
N PRO A 61 5.79 8.93 -9.18
CA PRO A 61 6.55 7.70 -8.98
C PRO A 61 7.10 7.10 -10.26
N LYS A 62 6.41 7.26 -11.39
CA LYS A 62 6.86 6.74 -12.68
C LYS A 62 8.09 7.48 -13.18
N LEU A 63 8.07 8.81 -13.15
CA LEU A 63 9.22 9.63 -13.55
C LEU A 63 10.42 9.35 -12.63
N LEU A 64 10.18 9.20 -11.33
CA LEU A 64 11.23 8.91 -10.37
C LEU A 64 11.90 7.55 -10.66
N ARG A 65 11.12 6.50 -10.98
CA ARG A 65 11.66 5.20 -11.41
C ARG A 65 12.50 5.32 -12.69
N GLU A 66 12.04 6.10 -13.67
CA GLU A 66 12.77 6.33 -14.92
C GLU A 66 14.12 7.02 -14.68
N GLU A 67 14.17 8.03 -13.80
CA GLU A 67 15.43 8.71 -13.44
C GLU A 67 16.41 7.78 -12.70
N VAL A 68 15.91 6.99 -11.75
CA VAL A 68 16.72 6.01 -11.02
C VAL A 68 17.30 4.95 -11.97
N GLN A 69 16.47 4.42 -12.88
CA GLN A 69 16.93 3.45 -13.87
C GLN A 69 17.99 4.05 -14.79
N ALA A 70 17.81 5.28 -15.25
CA ALA A 70 18.77 5.97 -16.10
C ALA A 70 20.12 6.18 -15.39
N GLU A 71 20.12 6.40 -14.08
CA GLU A 71 21.35 6.52 -13.29
C GLU A 71 22.05 5.16 -13.13
N ILE A 72 21.30 4.09 -12.85
CA ILE A 72 21.84 2.71 -12.81
C ILE A 72 22.48 2.34 -14.14
N ASP A 73 21.83 2.63 -15.26
CA ASP A 73 22.33 2.29 -16.60
C ASP A 73 23.65 3.00 -16.96
N ARG A 74 23.93 4.16 -16.34
CA ARG A 74 25.19 4.91 -16.51
C ARG A 74 26.33 4.38 -15.66
N MET A 75 26.06 3.55 -14.66
CA MET A 75 27.10 3.04 -13.77
C MET A 75 28.09 2.13 -14.52
N PRO A 76 29.37 2.10 -14.09
CA PRO A 76 30.35 1.17 -14.64
C PRO A 76 29.91 -0.29 -14.46
N LYS A 77 29.98 -1.07 -15.54
CA LYS A 77 29.66 -2.51 -15.53
C LYS A 77 30.92 -3.33 -15.29
N VAL A 78 30.84 -4.31 -14.41
CA VAL A 78 31.95 -5.22 -14.10
C VAL A 78 31.66 -6.59 -14.71
N GLU A 79 32.53 -7.04 -15.60
CA GLU A 79 32.49 -8.42 -16.10
C GLU A 79 33.23 -9.35 -15.13
N GLY A 80 32.56 -10.42 -14.67
CA GLY A 80 33.16 -11.43 -13.80
C GLY A 80 33.16 -11.14 -12.28
N GLY A 81 32.27 -10.27 -11.80
CA GLY A 81 32.22 -9.85 -10.39
C GLY A 81 31.53 -10.85 -9.43
N GLY A 82 32.15 -11.05 -8.25
CA GLY A 82 31.54 -11.68 -7.07
C GLY A 82 31.97 -13.12 -6.79
N ILE A 83 32.10 -13.48 -5.51
CA ILE A 83 32.24 -14.87 -5.08
C ILE A 83 30.87 -15.55 -5.31
N MET A 84 30.82 -16.62 -6.11
CA MET A 84 29.57 -17.33 -6.48
C MET A 84 28.51 -16.48 -7.22
N GLY A 85 28.90 -15.38 -7.87
CA GLY A 85 27.96 -14.53 -8.63
C GLY A 85 27.05 -13.64 -7.77
N MET A 86 27.37 -13.47 -6.49
CA MET A 86 26.68 -12.54 -5.60
C MET A 86 27.43 -11.21 -5.50
N THR A 87 26.72 -10.12 -5.78
CA THR A 87 27.23 -8.75 -5.60
C THR A 87 27.17 -8.37 -4.13
N ALA A 88 28.29 -7.98 -3.53
CA ALA A 88 28.35 -7.61 -2.12
C ALA A 88 27.79 -6.18 -1.87
N PRO A 89 27.17 -5.92 -0.70
CA PRO A 89 26.79 -4.57 -0.29
C PRO A 89 27.98 -3.61 -0.23
N SER A 90 27.80 -2.37 -0.70
CA SER A 90 28.78 -1.31 -0.51
C SER A 90 28.78 -0.80 0.93
N MET A 91 29.87 -0.16 1.37
CA MET A 91 29.91 0.49 2.69
C MET A 91 28.86 1.60 2.82
N ALA A 92 28.51 2.26 1.72
CA ALA A 92 27.44 3.27 1.70
C ALA A 92 26.08 2.63 1.97
N LEU A 93 25.77 1.49 1.34
CA LEU A 93 24.55 0.75 1.61
C LEU A 93 24.51 0.23 3.06
N VAL A 94 25.61 -0.29 3.60
CA VAL A 94 25.67 -0.73 5.00
C VAL A 94 25.42 0.44 5.96
N SER A 95 25.98 1.62 5.67
CA SER A 95 25.71 2.84 6.44
C SER A 95 24.25 3.29 6.34
N LEU A 96 23.64 3.16 5.17
CA LEU A 96 22.22 3.45 4.94
C LEU A 96 21.32 2.56 5.83
N LEU A 97 21.60 1.26 5.90
CA LEU A 97 20.84 0.32 6.75
C LEU A 97 20.96 0.70 8.23
N ASP A 98 22.16 1.05 8.70
CA ASP A 98 22.39 1.49 10.10
C ASP A 98 21.62 2.79 10.41
N LYS A 99 21.56 3.73 9.45
CA LYS A 99 20.75 4.95 9.58
C LYS A 99 19.25 4.65 9.63
N ALA A 100 18.75 3.79 8.77
CA ALA A 100 17.33 3.40 8.76
C ALA A 100 16.91 2.79 10.11
N VAL A 101 17.74 1.93 10.71
CA VAL A 101 17.51 1.37 12.05
C VAL A 101 17.46 2.48 13.12
N LYS A 102 18.37 3.46 13.07
CA LYS A 102 18.36 4.60 14.01
C LYS A 102 17.14 5.49 13.85
N ILE A 103 16.67 5.71 12.62
CA ILE A 103 15.44 6.47 12.35
C ILE A 103 14.25 5.71 12.94
N ALA A 104 14.16 4.40 12.74
CA ALA A 104 13.12 3.56 13.33
C ALA A 104 13.09 3.67 14.85
N GLU A 105 14.23 3.53 15.52
CA GLU A 105 14.34 3.70 16.97
C GLU A 105 13.91 5.10 17.44
N LYS A 106 14.29 6.15 16.70
CA LYS A 106 13.90 7.54 17.00
C LYS A 106 12.39 7.75 16.87
N LEU A 107 11.74 7.09 15.92
CA LEU A 107 10.29 7.13 15.68
C LEU A 107 9.51 6.10 16.52
N GLY A 108 10.20 5.41 17.45
CA GLY A 108 9.60 4.46 18.38
C GLY A 108 9.28 3.09 17.79
N ASP A 109 9.86 2.74 16.66
CA ASP A 109 9.77 1.40 16.05
C ASP A 109 10.86 0.47 16.57
N SER A 110 10.51 -0.82 16.66
CA SER A 110 11.46 -1.87 17.02
C SER A 110 12.24 -2.41 15.82
N TYR A 111 11.70 -2.22 14.61
CA TYR A 111 12.26 -2.69 13.33
C TYR A 111 12.16 -1.60 12.25
N ALA A 112 13.18 -1.50 11.40
CA ALA A 112 13.17 -0.59 10.25
C ALA A 112 12.42 -1.20 9.06
N THR A 113 11.49 -0.43 8.51
CA THR A 113 10.67 -0.75 7.33
C THR A 113 11.18 -0.05 6.06
N SER A 114 10.53 -0.31 4.92
CA SER A 114 10.77 0.35 3.63
C SER A 114 10.74 1.89 3.71
N GLU A 115 9.85 2.46 4.52
CA GLU A 115 9.74 3.92 4.71
C GLU A 115 10.96 4.48 5.45
N HIS A 116 11.49 3.76 6.44
CA HIS A 116 12.72 4.16 7.14
C HIS A 116 13.93 4.17 6.21
N LEU A 117 13.99 3.22 5.29
CA LEU A 117 15.01 3.18 4.24
C LEU A 117 14.85 4.37 3.28
N LEU A 118 13.62 4.71 2.89
CA LEU A 118 13.33 5.87 2.06
C LEU A 118 13.74 7.19 2.74
N ILE A 119 13.45 7.35 4.03
CA ILE A 119 13.90 8.51 4.82
C ILE A 119 15.43 8.56 4.82
N ALA A 120 16.11 7.44 5.12
CA ALA A 120 17.56 7.38 5.14
C ALA A 120 18.19 7.76 3.77
N LEU A 121 17.61 7.28 2.67
CA LEU A 121 18.07 7.60 1.31
C LEU A 121 17.99 9.10 1.01
N SER A 122 16.92 9.76 1.46
CA SER A 122 16.73 11.21 1.22
C SER A 122 17.74 12.11 1.95
N GLU A 123 18.43 11.58 2.97
CA GLU A 123 19.48 12.31 3.70
C GLU A 123 20.85 12.25 3.03
N GLU A 124 21.07 11.30 2.11
CA GLU A 124 22.38 11.09 1.51
C GLU A 124 22.67 12.11 0.40
N ASN A 125 23.95 12.45 0.23
CA ASN A 125 24.41 13.30 -0.88
C ASN A 125 24.89 12.48 -2.10
N ASP A 126 24.54 11.20 -2.13
CA ASP A 126 24.82 10.30 -3.25
C ASP A 126 23.80 10.47 -4.38
N ALA A 127 23.86 9.61 -5.39
CA ALA A 127 22.97 9.68 -6.53
C ALA A 127 21.49 9.49 -6.16
N ALA A 128 21.20 8.56 -5.24
CA ALA A 128 19.84 8.27 -4.81
C ALA A 128 19.22 9.46 -4.06
N GLY A 129 19.96 10.01 -3.09
CA GLY A 129 19.49 11.18 -2.34
C GLY A 129 19.34 12.43 -3.22
N LYS A 130 20.22 12.63 -4.22
CA LYS A 130 20.07 13.74 -5.19
C LYS A 130 18.82 13.61 -6.05
N ILE A 131 18.52 12.40 -6.54
CA ILE A 131 17.30 12.15 -7.33
C ILE A 131 16.06 12.46 -6.50
N LEU A 132 15.99 11.95 -5.26
CA LEU A 132 14.89 12.25 -4.34
C LEU A 132 14.74 13.76 -4.08
N ASN A 133 15.84 14.44 -3.73
CA ASN A 133 15.82 15.87 -3.42
C ASN A 133 15.43 16.73 -4.66
N ASN A 134 15.88 16.35 -5.86
CA ASN A 134 15.49 17.03 -7.10
C ASN A 134 14.01 16.85 -7.43
N ALA A 135 13.42 15.72 -7.05
CA ALA A 135 11.99 15.46 -7.15
C ALA A 135 11.18 16.14 -6.03
N GLY A 136 11.81 16.93 -5.15
CA GLY A 136 11.15 17.59 -4.01
C GLY A 136 10.94 16.67 -2.81
N ILE A 137 11.44 15.43 -2.86
CA ILE A 137 11.31 14.45 -1.79
C ILE A 137 12.49 14.61 -0.82
N ASN A 138 12.26 15.34 0.26
CA ASN A 138 13.24 15.52 1.33
C ASN A 138 12.82 14.81 2.62
N LYS A 139 13.80 14.55 3.48
CA LYS A 139 13.64 13.86 4.74
C LYS A 139 12.48 14.36 5.60
N ASN A 140 12.39 15.68 5.82
CA ASN A 140 11.40 16.24 6.74
C ASN A 140 9.97 16.02 6.24
N ASP A 141 9.78 16.07 4.92
CA ASP A 141 8.47 15.89 4.33
C ASP A 141 8.09 14.41 4.23
N ILE A 142 9.07 13.51 4.01
CA ILE A 142 8.84 12.06 4.14
C ILE A 142 8.49 11.69 5.59
N GLU A 143 9.23 12.18 6.58
CA GLU A 143 8.96 11.92 8.00
C GLU A 143 7.54 12.37 8.37
N LYS A 144 7.12 13.58 7.95
CA LYS A 144 5.74 14.05 8.17
C LYS A 144 4.70 13.20 7.46
N ALA A 145 4.90 12.90 6.17
CA ALA A 145 3.96 12.08 5.41
C ALA A 145 3.82 10.69 6.05
N TYR A 146 4.93 10.12 6.51
CA TYR A 146 4.95 8.85 7.23
C TYR A 146 4.23 8.92 8.57
N GLU A 147 4.50 9.93 9.40
CA GLU A 147 3.81 10.12 10.69
C GLU A 147 2.30 10.33 10.52
N GLU A 148 1.89 11.13 9.52
CA GLU A 148 0.48 11.39 9.22
C GLU A 148 -0.26 10.13 8.75
N LEU A 149 0.37 9.35 7.86
CA LEU A 149 -0.21 8.08 7.42
C LEU A 149 -0.28 7.11 8.62
N ARG A 150 0.80 7.01 9.40
CA ARG A 150 0.96 5.96 10.43
C ARG A 150 0.09 6.19 11.66
N GLY A 151 -0.10 7.43 12.07
CA GLY A 151 -0.78 7.78 13.32
C GLY A 151 -0.07 7.19 14.55
N ASP A 152 -0.85 6.57 15.45
CA ASP A 152 -0.34 6.05 16.72
C ASP A 152 0.26 4.64 16.64
N THR A 153 0.17 3.99 15.48
CA THR A 153 0.65 2.62 15.27
C THR A 153 2.17 2.56 15.38
N ARG A 154 2.73 1.48 15.94
CA ARG A 154 4.18 1.22 16.04
C ARG A 154 4.52 -0.16 15.46
N VAL A 155 5.61 -0.27 14.70
CA VAL A 155 6.14 -1.53 14.16
C VAL A 155 6.96 -2.21 15.26
N THR A 156 6.28 -3.06 16.03
CA THR A 156 6.85 -3.79 17.17
C THR A 156 7.15 -5.26 16.86
N ASP A 157 6.71 -5.76 15.71
CA ASP A 157 6.98 -7.11 15.20
C ASP A 157 7.66 -7.02 13.82
N GLN A 158 8.62 -7.91 13.58
CA GLN A 158 9.35 -8.03 12.33
C GLN A 158 8.46 -8.44 11.16
N GLN A 159 7.38 -9.18 11.46
CA GLN A 159 6.38 -9.60 10.48
C GLN A 159 5.27 -8.57 10.27
N SER A 160 5.25 -7.50 11.07
CA SER A 160 4.27 -6.43 10.92
C SER A 160 4.57 -5.68 9.63
N LYS A 161 3.81 -6.00 8.58
CA LYS A 161 3.65 -5.11 7.43
C LYS A 161 2.94 -3.86 7.95
N THR A 162 3.43 -2.68 7.57
CA THR A 162 2.81 -1.41 7.96
C THR A 162 1.30 -1.50 7.66
N GLU A 163 0.45 -1.02 8.57
CA GLU A 163 -1.03 -1.17 8.56
C GLU A 163 -1.77 -0.61 7.31
N PHE A 164 -1.06 -0.26 6.24
CA PHE A 164 -1.57 0.27 4.97
C PHE A 164 -1.83 -0.80 3.91
N GLU A 165 -1.75 -2.08 4.27
CA GLU A 165 -2.10 -3.21 3.38
C GLU A 165 -3.29 -4.01 3.93
N VAL A 166 -4.10 -3.41 4.82
CA VAL A 166 -5.24 -4.11 5.42
C VAL A 166 -6.33 -4.31 4.36
N LEU A 167 -6.52 -3.36 3.44
CA LEU A 167 -7.38 -3.57 2.27
C LEU A 167 -6.87 -4.66 1.33
N ASP A 168 -5.56 -4.88 1.21
CA ASP A 168 -5.03 -5.98 0.38
C ASP A 168 -5.21 -7.35 1.07
N GLN A 169 -5.11 -7.39 2.39
CA GLN A 169 -5.28 -8.61 3.17
C GLN A 169 -6.75 -9.05 3.26
N TYR A 170 -7.67 -8.10 3.41
CA TYR A 170 -9.08 -8.37 3.69
C TYR A 170 -10.02 -7.86 2.59
N GLY A 171 -9.50 -7.26 1.53
CA GLY A 171 -10.28 -6.73 0.41
C GLY A 171 -9.97 -7.47 -0.90
N ASN A 172 -10.98 -7.53 -1.76
CA ASN A 172 -10.90 -8.07 -3.10
C ASN A 172 -11.11 -6.93 -4.11
N ASN A 173 -10.07 -6.56 -4.86
CA ASN A 173 -10.15 -5.50 -5.87
C ASN A 173 -10.92 -5.99 -7.11
N LEU A 174 -12.20 -5.64 -7.19
CA LEU A 174 -13.11 -6.03 -8.28
C LEU A 174 -12.78 -5.31 -9.59
N THR A 175 -12.28 -4.08 -9.53
CA THR A 175 -11.80 -3.37 -10.73
C THR A 175 -10.58 -4.04 -11.36
N LYS A 176 -9.66 -4.55 -10.55
CA LYS A 176 -8.53 -5.37 -11.02
C LYS A 176 -9.03 -6.67 -11.63
N ALA A 177 -9.91 -7.39 -10.96
CA ALA A 177 -10.53 -8.61 -11.50
C ALA A 177 -11.26 -8.36 -12.83
N ALA A 178 -11.93 -7.21 -12.97
CA ALA A 178 -12.59 -6.80 -14.21
C ALA A 178 -11.60 -6.53 -15.34
N ARG A 179 -10.48 -5.82 -15.08
CA ARG A 179 -9.39 -5.60 -16.06
C ARG A 179 -8.77 -6.91 -16.54
N GLU A 180 -8.66 -7.88 -15.63
CA GLU A 180 -8.14 -9.22 -15.91
C GLU A 180 -9.17 -10.15 -16.58
N GLY A 181 -10.40 -9.69 -16.81
CA GLY A 181 -11.47 -10.49 -17.43
C GLY A 181 -11.95 -11.66 -16.56
N LYS A 182 -11.74 -11.60 -15.24
CA LYS A 182 -12.12 -12.65 -14.28
C LYS A 182 -13.57 -12.55 -13.80
N LEU A 183 -14.23 -11.42 -14.05
CA LEU A 183 -15.64 -11.23 -13.67
C LEU A 183 -16.57 -11.69 -14.79
N ASP A 184 -17.61 -12.43 -14.42
CA ASP A 184 -18.63 -12.86 -15.36
C ASP A 184 -19.42 -11.66 -15.92
N PRO A 185 -19.86 -11.72 -17.19
CA PRO A 185 -20.64 -10.65 -17.79
C PRO A 185 -22.01 -10.52 -17.09
N VAL A 186 -22.35 -9.32 -16.66
CA VAL A 186 -23.59 -9.06 -15.93
C VAL A 186 -24.76 -8.82 -16.90
N ILE A 187 -25.79 -9.67 -16.81
CA ILE A 187 -26.97 -9.64 -17.70
C ILE A 187 -28.19 -9.11 -16.94
N GLY A 188 -28.92 -8.16 -17.53
CA GLY A 188 -30.23 -7.73 -17.05
C GLY A 188 -30.23 -6.82 -15.82
N ARG A 189 -29.07 -6.26 -15.39
CA ARG A 189 -28.93 -5.37 -14.22
C ARG A 189 -28.58 -3.91 -14.55
N ASN A 190 -28.81 -3.50 -15.81
CA ASN A 190 -28.39 -2.19 -16.30
C ASN A 190 -29.01 -1.02 -15.54
N GLU A 191 -30.28 -1.14 -15.13
CA GLU A 191 -30.97 -0.07 -14.40
C GLU A 191 -30.43 0.08 -12.97
N GLU A 192 -30.22 -1.03 -12.27
CA GLU A 192 -29.67 -1.04 -10.92
C GLU A 192 -28.24 -0.50 -10.92
N ILE A 193 -27.38 -0.95 -11.83
CA ILE A 193 -26.00 -0.46 -11.95
C ILE A 193 -26.00 1.05 -12.25
N ARG A 194 -26.83 1.51 -13.20
CA ARG A 194 -26.98 2.94 -13.51
C ARG A 194 -27.43 3.74 -12.28
N ARG A 195 -28.36 3.22 -11.49
CA ARG A 195 -28.84 3.88 -10.28
C ARG A 195 -27.75 3.95 -9.20
N THR A 196 -26.93 2.91 -9.04
CA THR A 196 -25.77 2.91 -8.15
C THR A 196 -24.76 3.99 -8.54
N ILE A 197 -24.42 4.08 -9.84
CA ILE A 197 -23.54 5.13 -10.39
C ILE A 197 -24.08 6.53 -10.09
N GLN A 198 -25.39 6.75 -10.27
CA GLN A 198 -26.03 8.03 -9.99
C GLN A 198 -25.95 8.43 -8.51
N VAL A 199 -26.06 7.48 -7.58
CA VAL A 199 -25.92 7.77 -6.15
C VAL A 199 -24.48 8.08 -5.80
N LEU A 200 -23.52 7.26 -6.25
CA LEU A 200 -22.08 7.47 -6.02
C LEU A 200 -21.56 8.81 -6.55
N SER A 201 -22.16 9.31 -7.63
CA SER A 201 -21.77 10.59 -8.26
C SER A 201 -22.32 11.84 -7.54
N ARG A 202 -23.10 11.69 -6.46
CA ARG A 202 -23.63 12.83 -5.70
C ARG A 202 -22.54 13.48 -4.84
N ARG A 203 -22.69 14.78 -4.58
CA ARG A 203 -21.79 15.49 -3.63
C ARG A 203 -22.06 15.12 -2.17
N THR A 204 -23.30 14.78 -1.84
CA THR A 204 -23.73 14.39 -0.50
C THR A 204 -24.66 13.19 -0.58
N LYS A 205 -24.69 12.36 0.47
CA LYS A 205 -25.47 11.11 0.51
C LYS A 205 -25.15 10.22 -0.69
N ASN A 206 -23.86 10.03 -0.92
CA ASN A 206 -23.28 9.29 -2.03
C ASN A 206 -23.02 7.81 -1.72
N ASN A 207 -23.58 7.30 -0.61
CA ASN A 207 -23.46 5.90 -0.19
C ASN A 207 -24.71 5.12 -0.65
N PRO A 208 -24.66 4.36 -1.76
CA PRO A 208 -25.77 3.51 -2.18
C PRO A 208 -25.93 2.30 -1.25
N VAL A 209 -27.17 1.88 -1.02
CA VAL A 209 -27.49 0.65 -0.29
C VAL A 209 -28.36 -0.24 -1.18
N LEU A 210 -27.87 -1.44 -1.50
CA LEU A 210 -28.57 -2.42 -2.32
C LEU A 210 -29.52 -3.26 -1.45
N ILE A 211 -30.83 -3.01 -1.58
CA ILE A 211 -31.88 -3.66 -0.78
C ILE A 211 -32.47 -4.84 -1.57
N GLY A 212 -32.72 -5.95 -0.89
CA GLY A 212 -33.28 -7.18 -1.47
C GLY A 212 -33.00 -8.40 -0.59
N GLU A 213 -33.63 -9.52 -0.89
CA GLU A 213 -33.38 -10.80 -0.20
C GLU A 213 -31.97 -11.34 -0.52
N PRO A 214 -31.34 -12.12 0.38
CA PRO A 214 -30.09 -12.81 0.10
C PRO A 214 -30.18 -13.68 -1.17
N GLY A 215 -29.07 -13.78 -1.92
CA GLY A 215 -29.02 -14.59 -3.14
C GLY A 215 -29.71 -14.00 -4.37
N THR A 216 -30.27 -12.79 -4.30
CA THR A 216 -30.90 -12.11 -5.45
C THR A 216 -29.92 -11.54 -6.49
N GLY A 217 -28.61 -11.73 -6.29
CA GLY A 217 -27.57 -11.25 -7.20
C GLY A 217 -27.16 -9.79 -6.98
N LYS A 218 -27.18 -9.29 -5.73
CA LYS A 218 -26.67 -7.96 -5.40
C LYS A 218 -25.19 -7.80 -5.75
N THR A 219 -24.40 -8.83 -5.50
CA THR A 219 -22.97 -8.90 -5.85
C THR A 219 -22.75 -8.68 -7.34
N ALA A 220 -23.61 -9.23 -8.20
CA ALA A 220 -23.53 -9.01 -9.64
C ALA A 220 -23.73 -7.54 -10.05
N ILE A 221 -24.51 -6.75 -9.29
CA ILE A 221 -24.63 -5.30 -9.53
C ILE A 221 -23.28 -4.60 -9.24
N VAL A 222 -22.56 -5.04 -8.22
CA VAL A 222 -21.26 -4.49 -7.82
C VAL A 222 -20.17 -4.89 -8.82
N GLU A 223 -20.16 -6.14 -9.27
CA GLU A 223 -19.25 -6.61 -10.34
C GLU A 223 -19.51 -5.87 -11.65
N GLY A 224 -20.77 -5.64 -12.01
CA GLY A 224 -21.15 -4.86 -13.19
C GLY A 224 -20.76 -3.38 -13.08
N LEU A 225 -20.75 -2.83 -11.86
CA LEU A 225 -20.19 -1.50 -11.60
C LEU A 225 -18.69 -1.48 -11.85
N ALA A 226 -17.93 -2.47 -11.35
CA ALA A 226 -16.49 -2.57 -11.60
C ALA A 226 -16.17 -2.64 -13.11
N GLN A 227 -16.91 -3.47 -13.86
CA GLN A 227 -16.78 -3.57 -15.31
C GLN A 227 -17.02 -2.23 -16.00
N ARG A 228 -18.03 -1.46 -15.57
CA ARG A 228 -18.32 -0.13 -16.13
C ARG A 228 -17.26 0.91 -15.82
N ILE A 229 -16.69 0.89 -14.60
CA ILE A 229 -15.59 1.78 -14.22
C ILE A 229 -14.38 1.50 -15.13
N VAL A 230 -14.02 0.22 -15.31
CA VAL A 230 -12.90 -0.19 -16.17
C VAL A 230 -13.14 0.15 -17.64
N ALA A 231 -14.37 0.01 -18.12
CA ALA A 231 -14.74 0.39 -19.49
C ALA A 231 -14.83 1.91 -19.71
N GLY A 232 -14.72 2.73 -18.65
CA GLY A 232 -14.92 4.18 -18.72
C GLY A 232 -16.38 4.60 -18.92
N ASP A 233 -17.35 3.69 -18.79
CA ASP A 233 -18.80 3.95 -18.92
C ASP A 233 -19.39 4.45 -17.58
N VAL A 234 -18.74 5.46 -17.01
CA VAL A 234 -19.11 6.15 -15.77
C VAL A 234 -18.79 7.65 -15.87
N PRO A 235 -19.46 8.51 -15.08
CA PRO A 235 -19.10 9.93 -15.00
C PRO A 235 -17.63 10.12 -14.57
N SER A 236 -17.03 11.24 -14.96
CA SER A 236 -15.63 11.56 -14.63
C SER A 236 -15.32 11.51 -13.13
N SER A 237 -16.31 11.78 -12.27
CA SER A 237 -16.17 11.63 -10.83
C SER A 237 -15.81 10.21 -10.40
N LEU A 238 -16.18 9.17 -11.14
CA LEU A 238 -15.95 7.75 -10.83
C LEU A 238 -14.93 7.09 -11.76
N GLN A 239 -14.38 7.82 -12.73
CA GLN A 239 -13.33 7.30 -13.59
C GLN A 239 -12.09 6.95 -12.76
N ASP A 240 -11.41 5.87 -13.16
CA ASP A 240 -10.17 5.36 -12.57
C ASP A 240 -10.20 4.99 -11.08
N ARG A 241 -11.36 5.10 -10.42
CA ARG A 241 -11.53 4.64 -9.05
C ARG A 241 -11.40 3.12 -8.94
N GLU A 242 -10.94 2.66 -7.79
CA GLU A 242 -10.89 1.25 -7.47
C GLU A 242 -12.14 0.82 -6.70
N LEU A 243 -12.73 -0.32 -7.07
CA LEU A 243 -13.85 -0.91 -6.33
C LEU A 243 -13.33 -2.12 -5.56
N ILE A 244 -13.30 -2.03 -4.23
CA ILE A 244 -12.78 -3.07 -3.34
C ILE A 244 -13.93 -3.66 -2.53
N ALA A 245 -14.11 -4.98 -2.61
CA ALA A 245 -15.07 -5.73 -1.82
C ALA A 245 -14.43 -6.25 -0.53
N LEU A 246 -14.96 -5.87 0.62
CA LEU A 246 -14.47 -6.30 1.92
C LEU A 246 -14.91 -7.74 2.24
N ASP A 247 -13.95 -8.60 2.60
CA ASP A 247 -14.16 -9.97 3.04
C ASP A 247 -14.29 -10.01 4.58
N LEU A 248 -15.50 -9.78 5.07
CA LEU A 248 -15.83 -9.85 6.50
C LEU A 248 -15.54 -11.24 7.11
N PRO A 249 -15.86 -12.37 6.45
CA PRO A 249 -15.45 -13.69 6.94
C PRO A 249 -13.96 -13.80 7.24
N SER A 250 -13.09 -13.31 6.35
CA SER A 250 -11.64 -13.34 6.58
C SER A 250 -11.19 -12.44 7.72
N MET A 251 -11.85 -11.31 7.94
CA MET A 251 -11.57 -10.43 9.09
C MET A 251 -11.98 -11.05 10.43
N LEU A 252 -13.08 -11.79 10.45
CA LEU A 252 -13.57 -12.54 11.61
C LEU A 252 -12.73 -13.78 11.88
N ALA A 253 -12.24 -14.44 10.83
CA ALA A 253 -11.35 -15.59 10.93
C ALA A 253 -10.02 -15.17 11.58
N GLY A 254 -9.77 -15.68 12.78
CA GLY A 254 -8.54 -15.41 13.53
C GLY A 254 -8.60 -14.19 14.45
N ALA A 255 -9.76 -13.52 14.60
CA ALA A 255 -9.98 -12.62 15.73
C ALA A 255 -10.35 -13.46 16.96
N LYS A 256 -9.44 -13.54 17.96
CA LYS A 256 -9.75 -14.23 19.22
C LYS A 256 -10.67 -13.39 20.11
N TYR A 257 -10.68 -12.07 19.89
CA TYR A 257 -11.41 -11.09 20.67
C TYR A 257 -12.16 -10.13 19.74
N ARG A 258 -13.36 -9.70 20.14
CA ARG A 258 -14.19 -8.76 19.35
C ARG A 258 -13.49 -7.43 19.03
N GLY A 259 -12.62 -6.95 19.92
CA GLY A 259 -11.85 -5.71 19.70
C GLY A 259 -10.88 -5.79 18.51
N GLU A 260 -10.30 -6.96 18.25
CA GLU A 260 -9.37 -7.13 17.12
C GLU A 260 -10.07 -6.94 15.76
N PHE A 261 -11.34 -7.37 15.64
CA PHE A 261 -12.13 -7.13 14.44
C PHE A 261 -12.42 -5.64 14.25
N GLU A 262 -12.79 -4.93 15.32
CA GLU A 262 -13.06 -3.49 15.26
C GLU A 262 -11.81 -2.70 14.87
N ASP A 263 -10.65 -3.06 15.41
CA ASP A 263 -9.39 -2.38 15.08
C ASP A 263 -8.96 -2.65 13.64
N ARG A 264 -9.17 -3.88 13.11
CA ARG A 264 -8.99 -4.17 11.68
C ARG A 264 -9.94 -3.36 10.81
N LEU A 265 -11.22 -3.25 11.19
CA LEU A 265 -12.21 -2.46 10.44
C LEU A 265 -11.87 -0.96 10.46
N LYS A 266 -11.38 -0.44 11.59
CA LYS A 266 -10.86 0.95 11.66
C LYS A 266 -9.72 1.16 10.70
N ALA A 267 -8.76 0.23 10.64
CA ALA A 267 -7.63 0.33 9.74
C ALA A 267 -8.09 0.37 8.28
N VAL A 268 -9.02 -0.53 7.88
CA VAL A 268 -9.65 -0.52 6.54
C VAL A 268 -10.31 0.82 6.24
N LEU A 269 -11.15 1.33 7.15
CA LEU A 269 -11.88 2.58 6.92
C LEU A 269 -10.94 3.80 6.87
N ARG A 270 -9.87 3.79 7.67
CA ARG A 270 -8.82 4.81 7.62
C ARG A 270 -8.14 4.80 6.25
N GLU A 271 -7.74 3.64 5.75
CA GLU A 271 -7.10 3.49 4.44
C GLU A 271 -8.00 3.98 3.30
N VAL A 272 -9.29 3.61 3.33
CA VAL A 272 -10.28 4.13 2.36
C VAL A 272 -10.42 5.65 2.45
N LYS A 273 -10.42 6.23 3.64
CA LYS A 273 -10.52 7.68 3.85
C LYS A 273 -9.27 8.42 3.35
N GLU A 274 -8.09 7.85 3.59
CA GLU A 274 -6.80 8.39 3.16
C GLU A 274 -6.60 8.30 1.64
N SER A 275 -7.33 7.41 0.96
CA SER A 275 -7.34 7.32 -0.50
C SER A 275 -7.92 8.56 -1.22
N ASP A 276 -8.41 9.58 -0.50
CA ASP A 276 -9.00 10.80 -1.04
C ASP A 276 -10.04 10.55 -2.15
N GLY A 277 -10.89 9.54 -1.92
CA GLY A 277 -11.98 9.17 -2.82
C GLY A 277 -11.58 8.32 -4.03
N GLN A 278 -10.33 7.87 -4.11
CA GLN A 278 -9.88 6.92 -5.13
C GLN A 278 -10.49 5.53 -4.93
N ILE A 279 -10.83 5.15 -3.69
CA ILE A 279 -11.40 3.84 -3.38
C ILE A 279 -12.92 3.95 -3.14
N ILE A 280 -13.67 3.05 -3.77
CA ILE A 280 -15.06 2.74 -3.46
C ILE A 280 -15.05 1.41 -2.69
N LEU A 281 -15.47 1.45 -1.43
CA LEU A 281 -15.58 0.25 -0.60
C LEU A 281 -16.97 -0.37 -0.75
N PHE A 282 -17.01 -1.65 -1.10
CA PHE A 282 -18.22 -2.47 -1.04
C PHE A 282 -18.17 -3.35 0.21
N ILE A 283 -19.23 -3.27 1.01
CA ILE A 283 -19.42 -4.09 2.21
C ILE A 283 -20.66 -4.95 1.95
N ASP A 284 -20.46 -6.25 1.82
CA ASP A 284 -21.58 -7.18 1.77
C ASP A 284 -22.17 -7.36 3.18
N GLU A 285 -23.47 -7.65 3.24
CA GLU A 285 -24.19 -7.88 4.49
C GLU A 285 -23.94 -6.81 5.56
N LEU A 286 -23.99 -5.52 5.19
CA LEU A 286 -23.72 -4.37 6.09
C LEU A 286 -24.45 -4.45 7.46
N HIS A 287 -25.62 -5.09 7.50
CA HIS A 287 -26.38 -5.32 8.73
C HIS A 287 -25.65 -6.19 9.77
N THR A 288 -24.68 -7.03 9.37
CA THR A 288 -23.86 -7.83 10.28
C THR A 288 -22.94 -6.95 11.13
N ILE A 289 -22.43 -5.87 10.53
CA ILE A 289 -21.58 -4.88 11.20
C ILE A 289 -22.43 -3.92 12.05
N VAL A 290 -23.59 -3.51 11.53
CA VAL A 290 -24.48 -2.54 12.20
C VAL A 290 -25.33 -3.18 13.32
N GLY A 291 -25.67 -4.46 13.21
CA GLY A 291 -26.60 -5.17 14.12
C GLY A 291 -25.95 -5.96 15.26
N ALA A 292 -24.63 -6.19 15.22
CA ALA A 292 -23.92 -6.91 16.28
C ALA A 292 -23.94 -6.16 17.64
N GLY A 293 -24.32 -4.87 17.66
CA GLY A 293 -24.35 -4.01 18.85
C GLY A 293 -25.67 -3.97 19.64
N SER A 294 -26.73 -4.66 19.21
CA SER A 294 -28.06 -4.55 19.83
C SER A 294 -28.41 -5.65 20.85
N SER A 295 -27.45 -6.50 21.25
CA SER A 295 -27.71 -7.61 22.18
C SER A 295 -26.59 -7.78 23.21
N GLY A 296 -26.51 -6.87 24.18
CA GLY A 296 -25.63 -6.97 25.36
C GLY A 296 -25.11 -5.61 25.83
N ASP A 297 -24.86 -5.46 27.14
CA ASP A 297 -24.68 -4.22 27.93
C ASP A 297 -23.46 -3.33 27.58
N SER A 298 -22.92 -3.44 26.37
CA SER A 298 -21.78 -2.68 25.86
C SER A 298 -22.00 -2.40 24.37
N SER A 299 -22.62 -1.26 24.08
CA SER A 299 -22.96 -0.82 22.73
C SER A 299 -21.73 -0.74 21.83
N MET A 300 -21.72 -1.51 20.73
CA MET A 300 -20.78 -1.36 19.62
C MET A 300 -21.05 -0.03 18.89
N ASP A 301 -20.00 0.69 18.54
CA ASP A 301 -20.08 2.02 17.90
C ASP A 301 -19.74 2.00 16.41
N ALA A 302 -19.92 0.84 15.74
CA ALA A 302 -19.62 0.69 14.31
C ALA A 302 -20.48 1.61 13.40
N GLY A 303 -21.66 2.02 13.88
CA GLY A 303 -22.52 3.00 13.21
C GLY A 303 -22.00 4.44 13.26
N ASN A 304 -21.15 4.79 14.23
CA ASN A 304 -20.47 6.09 14.28
C ASN A 304 -19.11 6.09 13.56
N MET A 305 -18.63 4.91 13.13
CA MET A 305 -17.33 4.73 12.48
C MET A 305 -17.41 4.81 10.95
N LEU A 306 -18.61 4.68 10.38
CA LEU A 306 -18.93 4.75 8.93
C LEU A 306 -19.51 6.12 8.53
#